data_AF-A0A1F9BF25-F1
#
_entry.id   AF-A0A1F9BF25-F1
#
_cell.length_a   1.000
_cell.length_b   1.000
_cell.length_c   1.000
_cell.angle_alpha   90.00
_cell.angle_beta   90.00
_cell.angle_gamma   90.00
#
_symmetry.space_group_name_H-M   'P 1'
#
loop_
_entity.id
_entity.type
_entity.pdbx_description
1 polymer ?
#
loop_
_entity_poly.entity_id
_entity_poly.type
_entity_poly.pdbx_seq_one_letter_code
_entity_poly.pdbx_strand_id
1 'polypeptide(L)'
;MAAGEAPDFSGLTSSLKVKEGRLVVDPSGATLRKNLFAGGDIATGVRTVSEAIASGKRGAMAIHRFLQKEAEDGKRPEPEVVSFEELNSDYFYPALKVVPGHVDPVQAVSSFDEVYLGLPQHLAVQEAQRCFGCAAPPTYKAEDCRGCVNCADRCPASAITIEPLQQPFTVGVDIGQFDPDEILRICKKAKVHPKQIICYCTNTTAGEIAAAILNGAKTPEDISLMTGARTGCTVLCIQSIIKLLEASGQPVTLKETHQCYGKTFTVWDIDSRLKKRYEAQGYHFDEDIQLIEKVFEHK
;
A
#
# COMPACT_ATOMS: atom_id res chain seq x y z
N MET A 1 43.33 -15.87 10.42
CA MET A 1 43.67 -14.98 9.29
C MET A 1 42.41 -14.76 8.47
N ALA A 2 41.93 -13.52 8.34
CA ALA A 2 40.82 -13.21 7.43
C ALA A 2 41.40 -13.04 6.02
N ALA A 3 41.31 -14.10 5.21
CA ALA A 3 41.98 -14.19 3.90
C ALA A 3 41.25 -13.47 2.75
N GLY A 4 40.20 -12.69 3.05
CA GLY A 4 39.35 -12.05 2.06
C GLY A 4 38.32 -13.00 1.44
N GLU A 5 37.60 -12.51 0.44
CA GLU A 5 36.59 -13.25 -0.31
C GLU A 5 36.93 -13.27 -1.81
N ALA A 6 36.52 -14.32 -2.51
CA ALA A 6 36.67 -14.45 -3.96
C ALA A 6 35.37 -15.05 -4.55
N PRO A 7 34.85 -14.50 -5.66
CA PRO A 7 33.66 -15.07 -6.30
C PRO A 7 33.94 -16.48 -6.84
N ASP A 8 33.00 -17.38 -6.60
CA ASP A 8 33.04 -18.72 -7.19
C ASP A 8 32.44 -18.69 -8.62
N PHE A 9 33.25 -19.08 -9.60
CA PHE A 9 32.86 -19.16 -11.01
C PHE A 9 32.56 -20.59 -11.48
N SER A 10 32.63 -21.59 -10.60
CA SER A 10 32.58 -23.01 -10.94
C SER A 10 31.27 -23.46 -11.64
N GLY A 11 30.21 -22.65 -11.59
CA GLY A 11 28.93 -22.87 -12.29
C GLY A 11 28.64 -21.95 -13.48
N LEU A 12 29.55 -21.05 -13.84
CA LEU A 12 29.34 -20.03 -14.87
C LEU A 12 29.96 -20.45 -16.21
N THR A 13 29.19 -20.35 -17.30
CA THR A 13 29.62 -20.78 -18.64
C THR A 13 30.79 -19.94 -19.19
N SER A 14 31.68 -20.56 -19.97
CA SER A 14 32.86 -19.94 -20.62
C SER A 14 32.58 -18.73 -21.52
N SER A 15 31.31 -18.45 -21.83
CA SER A 15 30.88 -17.31 -22.64
C SER A 15 30.78 -15.99 -21.85
N LEU A 16 31.06 -16.00 -20.55
CA LEU A 16 31.02 -14.79 -19.72
C LEU A 16 32.40 -14.16 -19.60
N LYS A 17 32.47 -12.86 -19.86
CA LYS A 17 33.72 -12.11 -19.77
C LYS A 17 34.00 -11.77 -18.31
N VAL A 18 35.12 -12.28 -17.80
CA VAL A 18 35.64 -11.98 -16.47
C VAL A 18 36.84 -11.04 -16.60
N LYS A 19 36.91 -10.00 -15.76
CA LYS A 19 38.07 -9.11 -15.64
C LYS A 19 38.33 -8.86 -14.16
N GLU A 20 39.58 -9.01 -13.73
CA GLU A 20 40.00 -8.80 -12.32
C GLU A 20 39.16 -9.60 -11.30
N GLY A 21 38.79 -10.85 -11.64
CA GLY A 21 38.00 -11.70 -10.76
C GLY A 21 36.53 -11.28 -10.62
N ARG A 22 35.99 -10.50 -11.56
CA ARG A 22 34.59 -10.05 -11.59
C ARG A 22 33.97 -10.23 -12.97
N LEU A 23 32.65 -10.39 -13.04
CA LEU A 23 31.91 -10.32 -14.29
C LEU A 23 31.92 -8.90 -14.84
N VAL A 24 32.17 -8.77 -16.14
CA VAL A 24 32.06 -7.49 -16.84
C VAL A 24 30.58 -7.19 -17.06
N VAL A 25 30.08 -6.15 -16.40
CA VAL A 25 28.72 -5.64 -16.53
C VAL A 25 28.71 -4.16 -16.88
N ASP A 26 27.61 -3.70 -17.47
CA ASP A 26 27.30 -2.27 -17.60
C ASP A 26 26.79 -1.67 -16.27
N PRO A 27 26.52 -0.34 -16.19
CA PRO A 27 26.02 0.28 -14.97
C PRO A 27 24.68 -0.27 -14.45
N SER A 28 23.86 -0.88 -15.32
CA SER A 28 22.58 -1.51 -14.96
C SER A 28 22.78 -2.91 -14.34
N GLY A 29 23.95 -3.51 -14.54
CA GLY A 29 24.25 -4.89 -14.17
C GLY A 29 24.03 -5.89 -15.32
N ALA A 30 23.74 -5.43 -16.54
CA ALA A 30 23.62 -6.31 -17.69
C ALA A 30 25.01 -6.78 -18.16
N THR A 31 25.12 -8.06 -18.51
CA THR A 31 26.34 -8.64 -19.07
C THR A 31 26.37 -8.48 -20.60
N LEU A 32 27.50 -8.80 -21.23
CA LEU A 32 27.59 -8.90 -22.70
C LEU A 32 26.68 -9.99 -23.29
N ARG A 33 26.21 -10.94 -22.48
CA ARG A 33 25.29 -11.99 -22.91
C ARG A 33 23.86 -11.49 -22.71
N LYS A 34 23.10 -11.50 -23.81
CA LYS A 34 21.69 -11.12 -23.81
C LYS A 34 20.91 -11.93 -22.75
N ASN A 35 20.02 -11.26 -22.03
CA ASN A 35 19.15 -11.83 -20.98
C ASN A 35 19.90 -12.29 -19.71
N LEU A 36 21.17 -11.93 -19.54
CA LEU A 36 21.93 -12.26 -18.33
C LEU A 36 22.42 -11.00 -17.63
N PHE A 37 22.15 -10.94 -16.33
CA PHE A 37 22.44 -9.82 -15.45
C PHE A 37 23.19 -10.33 -14.22
N ALA A 38 24.01 -9.48 -13.61
CA ALA A 38 24.73 -9.78 -12.38
C ALA A 38 24.69 -8.58 -11.41
N GLY A 39 24.76 -8.88 -10.12
CA GLY A 39 24.82 -7.88 -9.06
C GLY A 39 25.49 -8.45 -7.81
N GLY A 40 25.87 -7.58 -6.89
CA GLY A 40 26.69 -7.92 -5.73
C GLY A 40 28.18 -7.99 -6.07
N ASP A 41 28.97 -8.60 -5.20
CA ASP A 41 30.45 -8.57 -5.30
C ASP A 41 30.99 -9.26 -6.56
N ILE A 42 30.23 -10.19 -7.15
CA ILE A 42 30.60 -10.79 -8.44
C ILE A 42 30.59 -9.78 -9.60
N ALA A 43 29.85 -8.68 -9.47
CA ALA A 43 29.74 -7.61 -10.47
C ALA A 43 30.55 -6.37 -10.07
N THR A 44 30.50 -5.94 -8.80
CA THR A 44 31.17 -4.72 -8.32
C THR A 44 32.52 -4.95 -7.66
N GLY A 45 32.83 -6.20 -7.30
CA GLY A 45 33.93 -6.55 -6.41
C GLY A 45 33.58 -6.32 -4.94
N VAL A 46 34.47 -6.77 -4.06
CA VAL A 46 34.37 -6.61 -2.60
C VAL A 46 34.12 -5.16 -2.23
N ARG A 47 32.95 -4.93 -1.66
CA ARG A 47 32.44 -3.60 -1.29
C ARG A 47 31.69 -3.71 0.03
N THR A 48 31.11 -2.59 0.48
CA THR A 48 30.22 -2.65 1.65
C THR A 48 28.98 -3.47 1.31
N VAL A 49 28.37 -4.11 2.32
CA VAL A 49 27.10 -4.86 2.16
C VAL A 49 26.03 -3.99 1.50
N SER A 50 25.99 -2.69 1.83
CA SER A 50 25.07 -1.73 1.23
C SER A 50 25.27 -1.54 -0.28
N GLU A 51 26.53 -1.50 -0.75
CA GLU A 51 26.86 -1.40 -2.17
C GLU A 51 26.51 -2.69 -2.93
N ALA A 52 26.75 -3.86 -2.32
CA ALA A 52 26.36 -5.15 -2.88
C ALA A 52 24.83 -5.25 -3.04
N ILE A 53 24.07 -4.86 -2.01
CA ILE A 53 22.59 -4.77 -2.06
C ILE A 53 22.14 -3.80 -3.15
N ALA A 54 22.75 -2.61 -3.22
CA ALA A 54 22.42 -1.62 -4.25
C ALA A 54 22.68 -2.16 -5.67
N SER A 55 23.78 -2.88 -5.86
CA SER A 55 24.09 -3.57 -7.12
C SER A 55 23.08 -4.65 -7.47
N GLY A 56 22.69 -5.49 -6.50
CA GLY A 56 21.64 -6.49 -6.69
C GLY A 56 20.31 -5.86 -7.10
N LYS A 57 19.92 -4.74 -6.47
CA LYS A 57 18.71 -3.99 -6.81
C LYS A 57 18.75 -3.44 -8.24
N ARG A 58 19.91 -2.94 -8.71
CA ARG A 58 20.08 -2.50 -10.11
C ARG A 58 19.88 -3.64 -11.09
N GLY A 59 20.50 -4.79 -10.84
CA GLY A 59 20.32 -6.00 -11.67
C GLY A 59 18.85 -6.45 -11.73
N ALA A 60 18.16 -6.46 -10.59
CA ALA A 60 16.73 -6.81 -10.53
C ALA A 60 15.85 -5.84 -11.34
N MET A 61 16.12 -4.53 -11.27
CA MET A 61 15.41 -3.53 -12.08
C MET A 61 15.70 -3.71 -13.58
N ALA A 62 16.94 -4.02 -13.96
CA ALA A 62 17.31 -4.29 -15.35
C ALA A 62 16.58 -5.53 -15.91
N ILE A 63 16.45 -6.59 -15.10
CA ILE A 63 15.64 -7.77 -15.44
C ILE A 63 14.17 -7.38 -15.63
N HIS A 64 13.60 -6.60 -14.72
CA HIS A 64 12.20 -6.16 -14.82
C HIS A 64 11.93 -5.40 -16.12
N ARG A 65 12.74 -4.38 -16.43
CA ARG A 65 12.61 -3.60 -17.67
C ARG A 65 12.75 -4.47 -18.92
N PHE A 66 13.74 -5.37 -18.90
CA PHE A 66 13.95 -6.32 -20.00
C PHE A 66 12.70 -7.19 -20.27
N LEU A 67 12.04 -7.65 -19.21
CA LEU A 67 10.79 -8.44 -19.32
C LEU A 67 9.60 -7.60 -19.78
N GLN A 68 9.49 -6.34 -19.33
CA GLN A 68 8.43 -5.42 -19.74
C GLN A 68 8.65 -4.82 -21.14
N LYS A 69 9.81 -5.05 -21.76
CA LYS A 69 10.26 -4.41 -23.02
C LYS A 69 10.28 -2.88 -22.91
N GLU A 70 10.55 -2.38 -21.72
CA GLU A 70 10.74 -0.94 -21.47
C GLU A 70 12.14 -0.52 -21.90
N ALA A 71 12.25 0.68 -22.49
CA ALA A 71 13.55 1.27 -22.78
C ALA A 71 14.26 1.68 -21.48
N GLU A 72 15.59 1.73 -21.50
CA GLU A 72 16.35 2.32 -20.39
C GLU A 72 15.98 3.81 -20.25
N ASP A 73 15.40 4.15 -19.11
CA ASP A 73 15.03 5.50 -18.71
C ASP A 73 16.24 6.25 -18.11
N GLY A 74 17.36 6.30 -18.84
CA GLY A 74 18.54 7.11 -18.50
C GLY A 74 19.10 6.90 -17.08
N LYS A 75 19.94 7.85 -16.62
CA LYS A 75 20.41 7.88 -15.23
C LYS A 75 19.21 8.13 -14.32
N ARG A 76 18.91 7.17 -13.43
CA ARG A 76 18.04 7.42 -12.28
C ARG A 76 18.51 8.72 -11.61
N PRO A 77 17.62 9.68 -11.33
CA PRO A 77 18.02 10.85 -10.55
C PRO A 77 18.64 10.35 -9.26
N GLU A 78 19.91 10.70 -9.06
CA GLU A 78 20.55 10.48 -7.77
C GLU A 78 19.72 11.26 -6.76
N PRO A 79 19.14 10.58 -5.75
CA PRO A 79 18.36 11.30 -4.75
C PRO A 79 19.27 12.31 -4.10
N GLU A 80 18.79 13.54 -3.98
CA GLU A 80 19.48 14.56 -3.20
C GLU A 80 19.72 14.03 -1.79
N VAL A 81 20.95 14.15 -1.33
CA VAL A 81 21.33 13.66 0.00
C VAL A 81 20.74 14.63 1.02
N VAL A 82 19.70 14.18 1.73
CA VAL A 82 19.11 14.92 2.84
C VAL A 82 20.00 14.79 4.06
N SER A 83 20.55 15.90 4.52
CA SER A 83 21.31 16.01 5.77
C SER A 83 20.40 15.89 7.00
N PHE A 84 20.99 15.67 8.17
CA PHE A 84 20.20 15.57 9.41
C PHE A 84 19.51 16.90 9.74
N GLU A 85 20.15 18.02 9.44
CA GLU A 85 19.64 19.38 9.64
C GLU A 85 18.42 19.69 8.77
N GLU A 86 18.25 18.99 7.64
CA GLU A 86 17.11 19.11 6.73
C GLU A 86 15.95 18.17 7.13
N LEU A 87 16.15 17.28 8.10
CA LEU A 87 15.09 16.42 8.62
C LEU A 87 14.25 17.17 9.66
N ASN A 88 12.93 17.15 9.47
CA ASN A 88 12.01 17.61 10.51
C ASN A 88 11.98 16.61 11.68
N SER A 89 12.76 16.89 12.72
CA SER A 89 12.82 16.08 13.93
C SER A 89 11.75 16.41 14.99
N ASP A 90 10.97 17.48 14.80
CA ASP A 90 10.02 17.98 15.81
C ASP A 90 8.92 16.97 16.18
N TYR A 91 8.60 16.06 15.25
CA TYR A 91 7.61 15.00 15.46
C TYR A 91 8.16 13.75 16.17
N PHE A 92 9.46 13.72 16.49
CA PHE A 92 10.12 12.54 17.02
C PHE A 92 10.74 12.83 18.39
N TYR A 93 10.37 12.02 19.38
CA TYR A 93 10.99 12.10 20.69
C TYR A 93 12.38 11.45 20.69
N PRO A 94 13.39 12.08 21.31
CA PRO A 94 14.68 11.43 21.53
C PRO A 94 14.49 10.11 22.28
N ALA A 95 14.90 9.00 21.67
CA ALA A 95 14.88 7.68 22.29
C ALA A 95 16.31 7.20 22.54
N LEU A 96 16.55 6.64 23.72
CA LEU A 96 17.83 6.04 24.05
C LEU A 96 18.15 4.91 23.07
N LYS A 97 19.41 4.80 22.68
CA LYS A 97 19.88 3.71 21.83
C LYS A 97 19.85 2.42 22.64
N VAL A 98 19.21 1.38 22.12
CA VAL A 98 19.32 0.03 22.70
C VAL A 98 20.71 -0.51 22.39
N VAL A 99 21.44 -0.91 23.41
CA VAL A 99 22.77 -1.51 23.26
C VAL A 99 22.61 -3.03 23.11
N PRO A 100 23.08 -3.62 21.99
CA PRO A 100 23.09 -5.06 21.81
C PRO A 100 23.87 -5.76 22.92
N GLY A 101 23.47 -6.98 23.26
CA GLY A 101 24.23 -7.82 24.18
C GLY A 101 25.59 -8.18 23.58
N HIS A 102 26.59 -8.33 24.44
CA HIS A 102 27.91 -8.81 24.07
C HIS A 102 28.28 -9.97 24.97
N VAL A 103 28.93 -10.98 24.41
CA VAL A 103 29.48 -12.10 25.20
C VAL A 103 30.60 -11.57 26.11
N ASP A 104 30.79 -12.17 27.27
CA ASP A 104 31.89 -11.79 28.16
C ASP A 104 33.24 -11.85 27.42
N PRO A 105 34.14 -10.86 27.57
CA PRO A 105 35.41 -10.83 26.86
C PRO A 105 36.27 -12.08 27.04
N VAL A 106 36.22 -12.74 28.21
CA VAL A 106 36.98 -13.98 28.46
C VAL A 106 36.45 -15.13 27.60
N GLN A 107 35.13 -15.21 27.45
CA GLN A 107 34.50 -16.19 26.57
C GLN A 107 34.76 -15.87 25.10
N ALA A 108 34.63 -14.60 24.72
CA ALA A 108 34.81 -14.12 23.34
C ALA A 108 36.21 -14.42 22.75
N VAL A 109 37.26 -14.51 23.58
CA VAL A 109 38.61 -14.88 23.13
C VAL A 109 38.87 -16.40 23.17
N SER A 110 37.98 -17.16 23.80
CA SER A 110 38.16 -18.59 24.05
C SER A 110 37.39 -19.50 23.08
N SER A 111 36.47 -18.95 22.30
CA SER A 111 35.69 -19.68 21.30
C SER A 111 35.56 -18.91 19.98
N PHE A 112 34.99 -19.57 18.97
CA PHE A 112 34.60 -18.95 17.70
C PHE A 112 33.12 -18.56 17.69
N ASP A 113 32.49 -18.49 18.87
CA ASP A 113 31.07 -18.14 18.99
C ASP A 113 30.84 -16.67 18.61
N GLU A 114 29.62 -16.37 18.19
CA GLU A 114 29.25 -15.01 17.83
C GLU A 114 29.31 -14.08 19.04
N VAL A 115 30.22 -13.11 18.99
CA VAL A 115 30.54 -12.22 20.10
C VAL A 115 29.47 -11.13 20.29
N TYR A 116 28.87 -10.68 19.19
CA TYR A 116 27.78 -9.70 19.18
C TYR A 116 26.43 -10.42 19.14
N LEU A 117 25.74 -10.47 20.27
CA LEU A 117 24.48 -11.21 20.40
C LEU A 117 23.28 -10.54 19.70
N GLY A 118 23.49 -9.36 19.13
CA GLY A 118 22.46 -8.59 18.43
C GLY A 118 21.35 -8.10 19.36
N LEU A 119 20.19 -7.81 18.76
CA LEU A 119 18.98 -7.42 19.46
C LEU A 119 18.00 -8.59 19.49
N PRO A 120 17.33 -8.87 20.62
CA PRO A 120 16.19 -9.77 20.63
C PRO A 120 15.08 -9.23 19.73
N GLN A 121 14.30 -10.12 19.12
CA GLN A 121 13.33 -9.78 18.06
C GLN A 121 12.43 -8.59 18.41
N HIS A 122 11.90 -8.52 19.63
CA HIS A 122 11.02 -7.41 20.04
C HIS A 122 11.74 -6.05 20.06
N LEU A 123 13.00 -5.99 20.49
CA LEU A 123 13.81 -4.76 20.46
C LEU A 123 14.26 -4.43 19.04
N ALA A 124 14.56 -5.44 18.22
CA ALA A 124 14.88 -5.23 16.82
C ALA A 124 13.69 -4.60 16.06
N VAL A 125 12.47 -5.08 16.32
CA VAL A 125 11.23 -4.49 15.77
C VAL A 125 11.03 -3.06 16.28
N GLN A 126 11.22 -2.82 17.57
CA GLN A 126 11.11 -1.49 18.16
C GLN A 126 12.12 -0.51 17.55
N GLU A 127 13.38 -0.91 17.39
CA GLU A 127 14.41 -0.07 16.76
C GLU A 127 14.12 0.18 15.27
N ALA A 128 13.59 -0.82 14.55
CA ALA A 128 13.18 -0.64 13.15
C ALA A 128 12.01 0.36 13.00
N GLN A 129 11.09 0.42 13.97
CA GLN A 129 9.99 1.39 14.00
C GLN A 129 10.45 2.84 14.23
N ARG A 130 11.70 3.06 14.65
CA ARG A 130 12.31 4.40 14.76
C ARG A 130 12.78 4.97 13.42
N CYS A 131 12.76 4.17 12.35
CA CYS A 131 13.18 4.62 11.02
C CYS A 131 12.33 5.81 10.58
N PHE A 132 12.97 6.94 10.27
CA PHE A 132 12.32 8.16 9.79
C PHE A 132 11.64 8.01 8.42
N GLY A 133 11.81 6.87 7.72
CA GLY A 133 11.21 6.61 6.42
C GLY A 133 11.68 7.56 5.30
N CYS A 134 12.71 8.37 5.55
CA CYS A 134 13.14 9.48 4.70
C CYS A 134 13.54 9.07 3.26
N ALA A 135 13.87 7.80 3.04
CA ALA A 135 14.33 7.29 1.74
C ALA A 135 13.21 6.66 0.87
N ALA A 136 11.95 6.66 1.32
CA ALA A 136 10.83 6.14 0.55
C ALA A 136 9.90 7.30 0.15
N PRO A 137 10.15 8.00 -0.98
CA PRO A 137 9.18 8.96 -1.48
C PRO A 137 7.84 8.23 -1.67
N PRO A 138 6.71 8.86 -1.32
CA PRO A 138 5.40 8.29 -1.58
C PRO A 138 5.30 7.99 -3.08
N THR A 139 5.20 6.72 -3.43
CA THR A 139 4.95 6.33 -4.81
C THR A 139 3.47 6.50 -5.09
N TYR A 140 3.12 7.41 -5.99
CA TYR A 140 1.76 7.58 -6.48
C TYR A 140 1.76 7.57 -8.00
N LYS A 141 0.63 7.18 -8.59
CA LYS A 141 0.40 7.36 -10.02
C LYS A 141 -0.41 8.63 -10.22
N ALA A 142 0.05 9.51 -11.11
CA ALA A 142 -0.64 10.78 -11.36
C ALA A 142 -2.08 10.57 -11.83
N GLU A 143 -2.33 9.54 -12.64
CA GLU A 143 -3.66 9.14 -13.13
C GLU A 143 -4.65 8.72 -12.02
N ASP A 144 -4.13 8.25 -10.88
CA ASP A 144 -4.95 7.85 -9.73
C ASP A 144 -5.31 9.03 -8.82
N CYS A 145 -4.69 10.20 -9.01
CA CYS A 145 -4.91 11.37 -8.17
C CYS A 145 -6.34 11.93 -8.35
N ARG A 146 -7.10 11.99 -7.25
CA ARG A 146 -8.48 12.53 -7.21
C ARG A 146 -8.60 13.90 -6.55
N GLY A 147 -7.49 14.61 -6.41
CA GLY A 147 -7.47 15.95 -5.84
C GLY A 147 -7.95 16.04 -4.40
N CYS A 148 -7.82 14.95 -3.62
CA CYS A 148 -8.36 14.85 -2.26
C CYS A 148 -7.57 15.65 -1.20
N VAL A 149 -6.44 16.25 -1.57
CA VAL A 149 -5.46 17.00 -0.74
C VAL A 149 -4.87 16.27 0.48
N ASN A 150 -5.39 15.09 0.81
CA ASN A 150 -5.01 14.29 1.97
C ASN A 150 -3.52 13.98 2.09
N CYS A 151 -2.82 13.82 0.96
CA CYS A 151 -1.37 13.58 0.98
C CYS A 151 -0.59 14.84 1.38
N ALA A 152 -0.98 16.02 0.89
CA ALA A 152 -0.37 17.28 1.25
C ALA A 152 -0.65 17.63 2.72
N ASP A 153 -1.91 17.51 3.15
CA ASP A 153 -2.33 17.86 4.51
C ASP A 153 -1.72 16.95 5.59
N ARG A 154 -1.55 15.66 5.28
CA ARG A 154 -0.97 14.70 6.23
C ARG A 154 0.56 14.64 6.18
N CYS A 155 1.21 15.36 5.26
CA CYS A 155 2.65 15.36 5.16
C CYS A 155 3.28 16.17 6.31
N PRO A 156 3.98 15.54 7.28
CA PRO A 156 4.56 16.27 8.41
C PRO A 156 5.73 17.18 7.99
N ALA A 157 6.30 16.94 6.81
CA ALA A 157 7.40 17.70 6.25
C ALA A 157 6.95 18.77 5.24
N SER A 158 5.65 18.89 4.97
CA SER A 158 5.11 19.78 3.93
C SER A 158 5.79 19.60 2.56
N ALA A 159 6.25 18.38 2.26
CA ALA A 159 7.02 18.06 1.06
C ALA A 159 6.16 17.85 -0.20
N ILE A 160 4.83 17.87 -0.07
CA ILE A 160 3.90 17.59 -1.16
C ILE A 160 3.14 18.86 -1.52
N THR A 161 3.25 19.27 -2.77
CA THR A 161 2.48 20.38 -3.35
C THR A 161 1.41 19.83 -4.29
N ILE A 162 0.21 20.41 -4.25
CA ILE A 162 -0.89 20.06 -5.15
C ILE A 162 -0.91 21.06 -6.31
N GLU A 163 -0.75 20.57 -7.53
CA GLU A 163 -0.83 21.38 -8.74
C GLU A 163 -2.12 21.08 -9.51
N PRO A 164 -2.83 22.10 -10.02
CA PRO A 164 -3.96 21.90 -10.90
C PRO A 164 -3.55 21.21 -12.20
N LEU A 165 -4.38 20.27 -12.66
CA LEU A 165 -4.19 19.66 -13.98
C LEU A 165 -4.45 20.69 -15.08
N GLN A 166 -3.61 20.67 -16.12
CA GLN A 166 -3.84 21.50 -17.33
C GLN A 166 -5.21 21.21 -17.96
N GLN A 167 -5.65 19.96 -17.91
CA GLN A 167 -6.97 19.52 -18.35
C GLN A 167 -7.69 18.85 -17.18
N PRO A 168 -8.63 19.54 -16.51
CA PRO A 168 -9.42 18.94 -15.45
C PRO A 168 -10.40 17.91 -16.02
N PHE A 169 -10.74 16.92 -15.20
CA PHE A 169 -11.74 15.91 -15.53
C PHE A 169 -12.67 15.67 -14.35
N THR A 170 -13.89 15.22 -14.64
CA THR A 170 -14.88 14.86 -13.62
C THR A 170 -14.72 13.40 -13.25
N VAL A 171 -14.64 13.12 -11.96
CA VAL A 171 -14.65 11.76 -11.42
C VAL A 171 -16.10 11.37 -11.14
N GLY A 172 -16.55 10.25 -11.69
CA GLY A 172 -17.90 9.75 -11.48
C GLY A 172 -18.23 8.59 -12.42
N VAL A 173 -19.33 7.90 -12.12
CA VAL A 173 -19.86 6.83 -12.98
C VAL A 173 -21.25 7.23 -13.41
N ASP A 174 -21.49 7.24 -14.72
CA ASP A 174 -22.81 7.49 -15.29
C ASP A 174 -23.70 6.26 -15.08
N ILE A 175 -24.68 6.42 -14.18
CA ILE A 175 -25.64 5.37 -13.82
C ILE A 175 -26.47 4.94 -15.04
N GLY A 176 -26.74 5.85 -15.98
CA GLY A 176 -27.59 5.59 -17.15
C GLY A 176 -27.05 4.55 -18.11
N GLN A 177 -25.78 4.16 -17.98
CA GLN A 177 -25.12 3.15 -18.81
C GLN A 177 -25.36 1.72 -18.33
N PHE A 178 -26.00 1.53 -17.17
CA PHE A 178 -26.18 0.23 -16.52
C PHE A 178 -27.65 -0.09 -16.33
N ASP A 179 -27.97 -1.39 -16.25
CA ASP A 179 -29.33 -1.86 -16.01
C ASP A 179 -29.84 -1.40 -14.63
N PRO A 180 -30.93 -0.59 -14.57
CA PRO A 180 -31.50 -0.12 -13.31
C PRO A 180 -31.94 -1.24 -12.37
N ASP A 181 -32.41 -2.37 -12.90
CA ASP A 181 -32.88 -3.49 -12.08
C ASP A 181 -31.69 -4.22 -11.42
N GLU A 182 -30.53 -4.28 -12.09
CA GLU A 182 -29.29 -4.81 -11.49
C GLU A 182 -28.69 -3.88 -10.43
N ILE A 183 -28.72 -2.56 -10.66
CA ILE A 183 -28.36 -1.56 -9.64
C ILE A 183 -29.24 -1.72 -8.40
N LEU A 184 -30.56 -1.82 -8.62
CA LEU A 184 -31.52 -2.00 -7.53
C LEU A 184 -31.30 -3.32 -6.80
N ARG A 185 -30.96 -4.41 -7.52
CA ARG A 185 -30.64 -5.72 -6.92
C ARG A 185 -29.46 -5.63 -5.95
N ILE A 186 -28.35 -5.00 -6.35
CA ILE A 186 -27.17 -4.82 -5.49
C ILE A 186 -27.52 -3.96 -4.28
N CYS A 187 -28.15 -2.80 -4.51
CA CYS A 187 -28.54 -1.85 -3.48
C CYS A 187 -29.50 -2.46 -2.44
N LYS A 188 -30.55 -3.16 -2.90
CA LYS A 188 -31.53 -3.84 -2.05
C LYS A 188 -30.87 -4.94 -1.20
N LYS A 189 -29.94 -5.70 -1.77
CA LYS A 189 -29.18 -6.72 -1.01
C LYS A 189 -28.25 -6.09 0.03
N ALA A 190 -27.67 -4.92 -0.26
CA ALA A 190 -26.89 -4.12 0.68
C ALA A 190 -27.75 -3.33 1.70
N LYS A 191 -29.09 -3.36 1.56
CA LYS A 191 -30.07 -2.62 2.38
C LYS A 191 -29.85 -1.10 2.35
N VAL A 192 -29.52 -0.56 1.18
CA VAL A 192 -29.38 0.89 0.93
C VAL A 192 -30.12 1.29 -0.33
N HIS A 193 -30.88 2.38 -0.31
CA HIS A 193 -31.64 2.82 -1.49
C HIS A 193 -30.68 3.40 -2.56
N PRO A 194 -30.88 3.16 -3.87
CA PRO A 194 -29.95 3.66 -4.91
C PRO A 194 -29.71 5.18 -4.88
N LYS A 195 -30.74 5.97 -4.57
CA LYS A 195 -30.64 7.45 -4.45
C LYS A 195 -30.02 7.93 -3.13
N GLN A 196 -29.73 7.03 -2.19
CA GLN A 196 -29.15 7.41 -0.90
C GLN A 196 -27.71 7.91 -1.12
N ILE A 197 -27.39 9.07 -0.56
CA ILE A 197 -26.03 9.59 -0.54
C ILE A 197 -25.20 8.71 0.39
N ILE A 198 -24.12 8.15 -0.15
CA ILE A 198 -23.17 7.33 0.59
C ILE A 198 -21.94 8.16 0.96
N CYS A 199 -21.41 8.95 0.04
CA CYS A 199 -20.32 9.88 0.32
C CYS A 199 -20.80 11.32 0.24
N TYR A 200 -20.97 11.96 1.39
CA TYR A 200 -21.37 13.37 1.47
C TYR A 200 -20.32 14.34 0.91
N CYS A 201 -19.03 13.98 0.98
CA CYS A 201 -17.95 14.85 0.48
C CYS A 201 -17.99 15.04 -1.03
N THR A 202 -18.43 14.02 -1.77
CA THR A 202 -18.47 13.99 -3.24
C THR A 202 -19.88 13.87 -3.79
N ASN A 203 -20.89 13.89 -2.91
CA ASN A 203 -22.28 13.64 -3.23
C ASN A 203 -22.54 12.28 -3.94
N THR A 204 -21.66 11.30 -3.74
CA THR A 204 -21.76 9.99 -4.40
C THR A 204 -22.89 9.16 -3.78
N THR A 205 -23.77 8.65 -4.63
CA THR A 205 -24.92 7.83 -4.26
C THR A 205 -24.61 6.32 -4.24
N ALA A 206 -25.49 5.54 -3.61
CA ALA A 206 -25.39 4.08 -3.62
C ALA A 206 -25.52 3.52 -5.05
N GLY A 207 -26.33 4.16 -5.89
CA GLY A 207 -26.52 3.81 -7.29
C GLY A 207 -25.24 3.97 -8.12
N GLU A 208 -24.49 5.06 -7.92
CA GLU A 208 -23.19 5.24 -8.59
C GLU A 208 -22.16 4.21 -8.14
N ILE A 209 -22.15 3.84 -6.86
CA ILE A 209 -21.27 2.79 -6.35
C ILE A 209 -21.66 1.44 -6.94
N ALA A 210 -22.96 1.11 -6.99
CA ALA A 210 -23.43 -0.13 -7.61
C ALA A 210 -23.11 -0.16 -9.12
N ALA A 211 -23.27 0.96 -9.83
CA ALA A 211 -22.86 1.10 -11.22
C ALA A 211 -21.34 0.89 -11.39
N ALA A 212 -20.51 1.43 -10.48
CA ALA A 212 -19.07 1.19 -10.50
C ALA A 212 -18.71 -0.29 -10.31
N ILE A 213 -19.45 -1.01 -9.45
CA ILE A 213 -19.29 -2.46 -9.27
C ILE A 213 -19.66 -3.22 -10.56
N LEU A 214 -20.77 -2.86 -11.20
CA LEU A 214 -21.16 -3.43 -12.49
C LEU A 214 -20.13 -3.12 -13.59
N ASN A 215 -19.46 -1.98 -13.48
CA ASN A 215 -18.35 -1.57 -14.34
C ASN A 215 -16.99 -2.19 -13.95
N GLY A 216 -16.97 -3.17 -13.04
CA GLY A 216 -15.80 -3.99 -12.73
C GLY A 216 -15.03 -3.63 -11.46
N ALA A 217 -15.50 -2.67 -10.64
CA ALA A 217 -14.88 -2.39 -9.35
C ALA A 217 -14.99 -3.59 -8.39
N LYS A 218 -13.89 -3.96 -7.75
CA LYS A 218 -13.83 -5.11 -6.81
C LYS A 218 -13.35 -4.74 -5.41
N THR A 219 -12.73 -3.58 -5.27
CA THR A 219 -12.15 -3.11 -4.01
C THR A 219 -12.67 -1.72 -3.64
N PRO A 220 -12.61 -1.33 -2.35
CA PRO A 220 -12.91 0.05 -1.95
C PRO A 220 -12.06 1.09 -2.68
N GLU A 221 -10.83 0.75 -3.07
CA GLU A 221 -9.92 1.59 -3.84
C GLU A 221 -10.44 1.78 -5.27
N ASP A 222 -10.89 0.70 -5.94
CA ASP A 222 -11.53 0.81 -7.26
C ASP A 222 -12.76 1.73 -7.20
N ILE A 223 -13.60 1.58 -6.19
CA ILE A 223 -14.77 2.44 -5.99
C ILE A 223 -14.37 3.90 -5.83
N SER A 224 -13.31 4.17 -5.06
CA SER A 224 -12.79 5.53 -4.87
C SER A 224 -12.23 6.10 -6.18
N LEU A 225 -11.54 5.26 -6.96
CA LEU A 225 -11.01 5.57 -8.28
C LEU A 225 -12.07 5.62 -9.39
N MET A 226 -13.31 5.23 -9.16
CA MET A 226 -14.34 5.32 -10.20
C MET A 226 -15.34 6.42 -9.88
N THR A 227 -15.69 6.55 -8.60
CA THR A 227 -16.80 7.41 -8.16
C THR A 227 -16.35 8.65 -7.40
N GLY A 228 -15.10 8.71 -6.95
CA GLY A 228 -14.62 9.77 -6.05
C GLY A 228 -15.07 9.57 -4.60
N ALA A 229 -15.87 8.55 -4.28
CA ALA A 229 -16.17 8.27 -2.88
C ALA A 229 -14.87 8.08 -2.07
N ARG A 230 -14.86 8.54 -0.82
CA ARG A 230 -13.69 8.55 0.10
C ARG A 230 -12.58 9.56 -0.25
N THR A 231 -12.76 10.46 -1.21
CA THR A 231 -11.75 11.49 -1.52
C THR A 231 -11.91 12.80 -0.74
N GLY A 232 -12.82 12.87 0.23
CA GLY A 232 -12.89 13.96 1.22
C GLY A 232 -12.41 13.49 2.59
N CYS A 233 -13.35 13.23 3.51
CA CYS A 233 -13.08 12.80 4.89
C CYS A 233 -12.46 11.39 5.05
N THR A 234 -12.28 10.64 3.96
CA THR A 234 -11.71 9.27 3.88
C THR A 234 -12.40 8.15 4.66
N VAL A 235 -13.31 8.46 5.60
CA VAL A 235 -13.64 7.52 6.68
C VAL A 235 -15.11 7.11 6.77
N LEU A 236 -16.07 7.99 6.45
CA LEU A 236 -17.49 7.72 6.78
C LEU A 236 -18.18 6.77 5.80
N CYS A 237 -17.91 6.91 4.51
CA CYS A 237 -18.60 6.16 3.46
C CYS A 237 -18.09 4.73 3.26
N ILE A 238 -16.93 4.38 3.84
CA ILE A 238 -16.27 3.07 3.62
C ILE A 238 -17.17 1.90 4.00
N GLN A 239 -17.95 2.02 5.07
CA GLN A 239 -18.79 0.94 5.57
C GLN A 239 -19.87 0.56 4.55
N SER A 240 -20.56 1.55 3.98
CA SER A 240 -21.57 1.31 2.94
C SER A 240 -20.97 0.79 1.64
N ILE A 241 -19.76 1.26 1.29
CA ILE A 241 -19.00 0.73 0.14
C ILE A 241 -18.71 -0.76 0.34
N ILE A 242 -18.25 -1.16 1.53
CA ILE A 242 -18.01 -2.58 1.87
C ILE A 242 -19.31 -3.38 1.73
N LYS A 243 -20.44 -2.91 2.28
CA LYS A 243 -21.72 -3.61 2.18
C LYS A 243 -22.18 -3.79 0.74
N LEU A 244 -21.99 -2.78 -0.12
CA LEU A 244 -22.33 -2.87 -1.55
C LEU A 244 -21.43 -3.87 -2.30
N LEU A 245 -20.12 -3.86 -2.04
CA LEU A 245 -19.18 -4.84 -2.59
C LEU A 245 -19.55 -6.27 -2.17
N GLU A 246 -19.76 -6.50 -0.88
CA GLU A 246 -20.15 -7.82 -0.35
C GLU A 246 -21.51 -8.28 -0.88
N ALA A 247 -22.48 -7.36 -1.02
CA ALA A 247 -23.77 -7.66 -1.65
C ALA A 247 -23.61 -8.14 -3.09
N SER A 248 -22.64 -7.61 -3.83
CA SER A 248 -22.31 -8.05 -5.18
C SER A 248 -21.51 -9.36 -5.25
N GLY A 249 -21.15 -9.94 -4.10
CA GLY A 249 -20.38 -11.18 -4.00
C GLY A 249 -18.86 -10.96 -3.97
N GLN A 250 -18.38 -9.73 -3.81
CA GLN A 250 -16.97 -9.41 -3.64
C GLN A 250 -16.62 -9.40 -2.14
N PRO A 251 -15.90 -10.40 -1.61
CA PRO A 251 -15.46 -10.38 -0.22
C PRO A 251 -14.40 -9.27 -0.03
N VAL A 252 -14.59 -8.44 0.99
CA VAL A 252 -13.65 -7.35 1.30
C VAL A 252 -12.83 -7.70 2.53
N THR A 253 -11.53 -7.90 2.35
CA THR A 253 -10.57 -8.06 3.45
C THR A 253 -9.91 -6.73 3.76
N LEU A 254 -10.20 -6.17 4.94
CA LEU A 254 -9.59 -4.94 5.40
C LEU A 254 -8.14 -5.20 5.84
N LYS A 255 -7.19 -4.43 5.31
CA LYS A 255 -5.80 -4.42 5.82
C LYS A 255 -5.71 -3.49 7.04
N GLU A 256 -4.75 -3.73 7.93
CA GLU A 256 -4.54 -2.97 9.18
C GLU A 256 -4.33 -1.45 8.97
N THR A 257 -3.96 -1.02 7.76
CA THR A 257 -3.67 0.37 7.42
C THR A 257 -4.90 1.20 7.04
N HIS A 258 -6.08 0.60 6.89
CA HIS A 258 -7.27 1.35 6.48
C HIS A 258 -7.81 2.14 7.67
N GLN A 259 -7.99 3.45 7.50
CA GLN A 259 -8.88 4.27 8.35
C GLN A 259 -10.32 3.79 8.13
N CYS A 260 -10.63 2.62 8.67
CA CYS A 260 -11.88 1.93 8.47
C CYS A 260 -12.49 1.70 9.84
N TYR A 261 -13.60 2.38 10.12
CA TYR A 261 -14.52 1.86 11.12
C TYR A 261 -15.04 0.52 10.57
N GLY A 262 -15.05 -0.54 11.39
CA GLY A 262 -15.56 -1.86 10.98
C GLY A 262 -17.03 -1.80 10.52
N LYS A 263 -17.68 -2.93 10.27
CA LYS A 263 -19.09 -2.90 9.84
C LYS A 263 -19.98 -2.26 10.92
N THR A 264 -20.74 -1.22 10.55
CA THR A 264 -21.80 -0.68 11.43
C THR A 264 -22.99 -1.62 11.41
N PHE A 265 -23.47 -1.96 12.60
CA PHE A 265 -24.69 -2.74 12.79
C PHE A 265 -25.89 -1.96 12.29
N THR A 266 -26.70 -2.60 11.47
CA THR A 266 -28.01 -2.10 11.03
C THR A 266 -29.13 -2.87 11.74
N VAL A 267 -30.37 -2.43 11.60
CA VAL A 267 -31.54 -3.11 12.20
C VAL A 267 -31.66 -4.58 11.78
N TRP A 268 -31.12 -4.95 10.62
CA TRP A 268 -31.04 -6.34 10.16
C TRP A 268 -29.93 -7.17 10.82
N ASP A 269 -28.94 -6.53 11.43
CA ASP A 269 -27.81 -7.18 12.11
C ASP A 269 -28.07 -7.39 13.62
N ILE A 270 -29.14 -6.79 14.16
CA ILE A 270 -29.51 -6.91 15.57
C ILE A 270 -30.12 -8.30 15.83
N ASP A 271 -29.60 -9.02 16.82
CA ASP A 271 -30.12 -10.34 17.20
C ASP A 271 -31.51 -10.26 17.85
N SER A 272 -32.25 -11.37 17.79
CA SER A 272 -33.64 -11.44 18.26
C SER A 272 -33.79 -11.23 19.77
N ARG A 273 -32.76 -11.50 20.58
CA ARG A 273 -32.78 -11.24 22.02
C ARG A 273 -32.65 -9.75 22.29
N LEU A 274 -31.76 -9.04 21.58
CA LEU A 274 -31.65 -7.58 21.68
C LEU A 274 -32.94 -6.90 21.20
N LYS A 275 -33.52 -7.34 20.08
CA LYS A 275 -34.79 -6.78 19.57
C LYS A 275 -35.90 -6.83 20.62
N LYS A 276 -36.18 -8.02 21.19
CA LYS A 276 -37.19 -8.20 22.24
C LYS A 276 -36.95 -7.34 23.48
N ARG A 277 -35.68 -7.16 23.88
CA ARG A 277 -35.32 -6.35 25.05
C ARG A 277 -35.69 -4.87 24.84
N TYR A 278 -35.42 -4.34 23.65
CA TYR A 278 -35.64 -2.93 23.35
C TYR A 278 -37.06 -2.65 22.84
N GLU A 279 -37.78 -3.65 22.30
CA GLU A 279 -39.21 -3.52 21.98
C GLU A 279 -40.05 -3.13 23.20
N ALA A 280 -39.75 -3.72 24.36
CA ALA A 280 -40.38 -3.34 25.62
C ALA A 280 -40.11 -1.87 26.04
N GLN A 281 -39.15 -1.20 25.40
CA GLN A 281 -38.79 0.21 25.63
C GLN A 281 -39.33 1.16 24.55
N GLY A 282 -40.17 0.65 23.63
CA GLY A 282 -40.81 1.45 22.58
C GLY A 282 -40.05 1.50 21.25
N TYR A 283 -39.13 0.57 20.99
CA TYR A 283 -38.50 0.40 19.67
C TYR A 283 -39.30 -0.59 18.82
N HIS A 284 -39.51 -0.30 17.54
CA HIS A 284 -40.41 -1.08 16.67
C HIS A 284 -39.65 -1.70 15.48
N PHE A 285 -38.65 -2.54 15.76
CA PHE A 285 -37.71 -3.01 14.74
C PHE A 285 -38.35 -3.70 13.53
N ASP A 286 -39.36 -4.55 13.74
CA ASP A 286 -40.01 -5.28 12.65
C ASP A 286 -40.89 -4.35 11.79
N GLU A 287 -41.56 -3.38 12.41
CA GLU A 287 -42.35 -2.35 11.71
C GLU A 287 -41.43 -1.41 10.92
N ASP A 288 -40.30 -1.01 11.51
CA ASP A 288 -39.26 -0.21 10.85
C ASP A 288 -38.68 -0.95 9.63
N ILE A 289 -38.38 -2.25 9.77
CA ILE A 289 -37.91 -3.08 8.64
C ILE A 289 -38.96 -3.11 7.54
N GLN A 290 -40.22 -3.37 7.88
CA GLN A 290 -41.31 -3.41 6.89
C GLN A 290 -41.49 -2.06 6.18
N LEU A 291 -41.36 -0.96 6.91
CA LEU A 291 -41.44 0.39 6.33
C LEU A 291 -40.28 0.64 5.36
N ILE A 292 -39.06 0.28 5.74
CA ILE A 292 -37.89 0.45 4.88
C ILE A 292 -37.99 -0.47 3.64
N GLU A 293 -38.52 -1.69 3.79
CA GLU A 293 -38.69 -2.61 2.67
C GLU A 293 -39.67 -2.10 1.61
N LYS A 294 -40.73 -1.38 2.02
CA LYS A 294 -41.65 -0.69 1.10
C LYS A 294 -40.96 0.41 0.28
N VAL A 295 -39.94 1.07 0.83
CA VAL A 295 -39.18 2.09 0.09
C VAL A 295 -38.46 1.49 -1.12
N PHE A 296 -38.06 0.21 -1.05
CA PHE A 296 -37.44 -0.48 -2.18
C PHE A 296 -38.44 -0.97 -3.24
N GLU A 297 -39.75 -0.90 -2.98
CA GLU A 297 -40.79 -1.30 -3.92
C GLU A 297 -41.23 -0.16 -4.84
N HIS A 298 -40.96 1.09 -4.45
CA HIS A 298 -41.20 2.28 -5.26
C HIS A 298 -39.94 2.66 -6.05
N LYS A 299 -39.96 2.41 -7.37
CA LYS A 299 -38.89 2.80 -8.32
C LYS A 299 -38.65 4.31 -8.36
#